data_AF-A0A7C3QXF4-F1
#
_entry.id   AF-A0A7C3QXF4-F1
#
_cell.length_a   1.000
_cell.length_b   1.000
_cell.length_c   1.000
_cell.angle_alpha   90.00
_cell.angle_beta   90.00
_cell.angle_gamma   90.00
#
_symmetry.space_group_name_H-M   'P 1'
#
loop_
_entity.id
_entity.type
_entity.pdbx_description
1 polymer ?
#
loop_
_entity_poly.entity_id
_entity_poly.type
_entity_poly.pdbx_seq_one_letter_code
_entity_poly.pdbx_strand_id
1 'polypeptide(L)'
;MCSASTCPSSRWRGHGESTNASACTHRQIYRPNDIIPTALLRGNETLYLVSILRFERSETESAPIFLLTSSTTGVKIAALVIQLSFTDRCLQAMFTEWLRKVTRGFTSSIAAFLARFGISANALTIAGCLLNIALGVVIATGRLRLAGFCLIIAAGIDGLDGALARQIGRPTKFGAFLDSVLDRLSESAVLLGLAWWYMSQPGRLEEILAYVTIVGSTMVSYTRARAEGIGVDCEVGLFTRVERCLILIAALILGVTSQALWLLAIGTMLTTIQRILFVYLRVRDQAL
;
A
#
# COMPACT_ATOMS: atom_id res chain seq x y z
N MET A 1 41.79 22.55 24.10
CA MET A 1 43.14 22.14 23.62
C MET A 1 43.25 20.64 23.82
N CYS A 2 43.18 19.85 22.76
CA CYS A 2 43.49 18.42 22.80
C CYS A 2 44.31 18.06 21.57
N SER A 3 45.40 17.39 21.85
CA SER A 3 46.62 17.21 21.07
C SER A 3 46.53 16.10 20.03
N ALA A 4 47.26 16.30 18.95
CA ALA A 4 47.62 15.31 17.96
C ALA A 4 48.41 14.14 18.58
N SER A 5 48.11 12.92 18.14
CA SER A 5 48.99 11.75 18.26
C SER A 5 48.89 10.96 16.94
N THR A 6 49.91 11.14 16.10
CA THR A 6 50.91 10.12 15.70
C THR A 6 50.40 9.03 14.77
N CYS A 7 50.78 9.16 13.50
CA CYS A 7 50.81 8.11 12.49
C CYS A 7 52.22 7.49 12.46
N PRO A 8 52.40 6.17 12.52
CA PRO A 8 53.67 5.54 12.17
C PRO A 8 53.68 5.08 10.71
N SER A 9 54.86 5.24 10.12
CA SER A 9 55.25 4.97 8.75
C SER A 9 55.60 3.50 8.49
N SER A 10 55.23 3.00 7.30
CA SER A 10 55.96 1.95 6.58
C SER A 10 55.47 1.92 5.12
N ARG A 11 56.20 2.53 4.18
CA ARG A 11 57.21 1.87 3.33
C ARG A 11 56.62 0.74 2.48
N TRP A 12 56.30 1.04 1.21
CA TRP A 12 56.39 0.09 0.10
C TRP A 12 56.83 0.82 -1.18
N ARG A 13 57.97 0.39 -1.73
CA ARG A 13 58.47 0.72 -3.07
C ARG A 13 57.88 -0.29 -4.07
N GLY A 14 57.71 0.15 -5.32
CA GLY A 14 57.92 -0.70 -6.50
C GLY A 14 56.67 -1.10 -7.31
N HIS A 15 56.50 -0.39 -8.44
CA HIS A 15 56.04 -0.81 -9.78
C HIS A 15 55.07 -1.99 -9.98
N GLY A 16 54.07 -1.75 -10.85
CA GLY A 16 53.46 -2.78 -11.70
C GLY A 16 51.94 -2.63 -11.85
N GLU A 17 51.47 -2.59 -13.09
CA GLU A 17 50.11 -2.29 -13.54
C GLU A 17 49.03 -3.33 -13.18
N SER A 18 47.78 -2.87 -13.39
CA SER A 18 46.55 -3.59 -13.74
C SER A 18 45.59 -4.02 -12.60
N THR A 19 44.47 -3.28 -12.58
CA THR A 19 43.08 -3.76 -12.44
C THR A 19 42.77 -4.85 -11.40
N ASN A 20 42.30 -4.43 -10.23
CA ASN A 20 41.05 -4.87 -9.59
C ASN A 20 41.06 -4.39 -8.13
N ALA A 21 40.15 -3.49 -7.76
CA ALA A 21 39.94 -3.09 -6.37
C ALA A 21 38.45 -3.03 -6.06
N SER A 22 37.93 -4.21 -5.75
CA SER A 22 36.77 -4.43 -4.88
C SER A 22 36.92 -3.70 -3.54
N ALA A 23 35.83 -3.03 -3.15
CA ALA A 23 35.35 -2.77 -1.79
C ALA A 23 36.36 -2.29 -0.73
N CYS A 24 36.34 -0.98 -0.48
CA CYS A 24 36.67 -0.41 0.83
C CYS A 24 35.61 0.65 1.16
N THR A 25 34.55 0.24 1.86
CA THR A 25 33.52 1.12 2.43
C THR A 25 34.12 1.95 3.57
N HIS A 26 34.83 3.03 3.22
CA HIS A 26 35.13 4.09 4.16
C HIS A 26 33.86 4.91 4.37
N ARG A 27 33.30 4.84 5.59
CA ARG A 27 32.18 5.66 6.04
C ARG A 27 32.66 7.12 6.15
N GLN A 28 32.64 7.87 5.04
CA GLN A 28 32.91 9.31 5.03
C GLN A 28 31.72 10.05 5.65
N ILE A 29 31.96 10.70 6.78
CA ILE A 29 31.04 11.65 7.41
C ILE A 29 31.25 12.99 6.71
N TYR A 30 30.32 13.39 5.84
CA TYR A 30 30.34 14.69 5.16
C TYR A 30 29.78 15.78 6.09
N ARG A 31 30.36 16.98 6.06
CA ARG A 31 29.94 18.12 6.88
C ARG A 31 28.82 18.91 6.18
N PRO A 32 28.03 19.73 6.92
CA PRO A 32 26.77 20.30 6.43
C PRO A 32 26.85 21.28 5.23
N ASN A 33 28.05 21.64 4.77
CA ASN A 33 28.26 22.59 3.65
C ASN A 33 28.97 21.95 2.44
N ASP A 34 29.13 20.63 2.42
CA ASP A 34 29.70 19.94 1.28
C ASP A 34 28.63 19.76 0.19
N ILE A 35 28.73 20.53 -0.89
CA ILE A 35 27.92 20.34 -2.11
C ILE A 35 28.38 19.03 -2.77
N ILE A 36 27.60 17.96 -2.59
CA ILE A 36 27.88 16.68 -3.25
C ILE A 36 27.62 16.85 -4.76
N PRO A 37 28.54 16.46 -5.65
CA PRO A 37 28.38 16.68 -7.08
C PRO A 37 27.21 15.88 -7.64
N THR A 38 26.41 16.60 -8.42
CA THR A 38 25.30 16.19 -9.28
C THR A 38 25.59 14.88 -9.99
N ALA A 39 24.79 13.83 -9.74
CA ALA A 39 24.88 12.59 -10.50
C ALA A 39 24.30 12.79 -11.91
N LEU A 40 25.19 13.02 -12.88
CA LEU A 40 24.89 13.12 -14.30
C LEU A 40 24.69 11.70 -14.88
N LEU A 41 23.45 11.23 -14.96
CA LEU A 41 23.14 9.99 -15.69
C LEU A 41 23.11 10.31 -17.19
N ARG A 42 24.12 9.82 -17.92
CA ARG A 42 24.26 9.97 -19.37
C ARG A 42 23.53 8.82 -20.07
N GLY A 43 22.27 9.04 -20.45
CA GLY A 43 21.58 8.24 -21.46
C GLY A 43 21.66 8.93 -22.82
N ASN A 44 21.83 8.16 -23.90
CA ASN A 44 21.96 8.71 -25.26
C ASN A 44 20.83 9.71 -25.55
N GLU A 45 21.22 10.99 -25.63
CA GLU A 45 20.46 12.19 -26.01
C GLU A 45 19.59 12.93 -24.98
N THR A 46 19.75 12.75 -23.65
CA THR A 46 19.13 13.72 -22.70
C THR A 46 19.89 13.84 -21.37
N LEU A 47 20.20 15.07 -20.95
CA LEU A 47 20.72 15.38 -19.60
C LEU A 47 19.60 15.28 -18.56
N TYR A 48 19.79 14.45 -17.53
CA TYR A 48 18.89 14.36 -16.38
C TYR A 48 19.48 15.14 -15.20
N LEU A 49 18.75 16.15 -14.71
CA LEU A 49 19.02 16.81 -13.43
C LEU A 49 18.10 16.18 -12.38
N VAL A 50 18.61 15.18 -11.67
CA VAL A 50 17.91 14.59 -10.52
C VAL A 50 18.56 15.14 -9.25
N SER A 51 18.00 16.22 -8.71
CA SER A 51 18.38 16.72 -7.39
C SER A 51 17.76 15.82 -6.33
N ILE A 52 18.46 14.76 -5.91
CA ILE A 52 18.07 13.97 -4.74
C ILE A 52 18.46 14.76 -3.50
N LEU A 53 17.58 15.65 -3.04
CA LEU A 53 17.71 16.21 -1.69
C LEU A 53 17.25 15.13 -0.70
N ARG A 54 18.23 14.46 -0.09
CA ARG A 54 18.00 13.59 1.07
C ARG A 54 17.72 14.50 2.26
N PHE A 55 16.44 14.75 2.55
CA PHE A 55 16.05 15.52 3.74
C PHE A 55 16.05 14.61 4.96
N GLU A 56 16.95 14.88 5.89
CA GLU A 56 17.06 14.18 7.16
C GLU A 56 15.97 14.71 8.12
N ARG A 57 15.34 13.76 8.81
CA ARG A 57 14.13 13.91 9.62
C ARG A 57 14.32 14.98 10.71
N SER A 58 13.59 16.09 10.60
CA SER A 58 13.30 16.99 11.71
C SER A 58 11.79 17.03 11.90
N GLU A 59 11.35 16.85 13.14
CA GLU A 59 9.97 17.04 13.57
C GLU A 59 9.45 18.41 13.13
N THR A 60 8.14 18.49 12.90
CA THR A 60 7.32 19.64 12.46
C THR A 60 7.17 19.85 10.94
N GLU A 61 5.91 19.64 10.53
CA GLU A 61 5.20 20.18 9.36
C GLU A 61 6.03 20.70 8.17
N SER A 62 6.03 19.96 7.07
CA SER A 62 5.70 20.46 5.72
C SER A 62 5.87 19.34 4.68
N ALA A 63 4.87 19.20 3.79
CA ALA A 63 4.89 18.24 2.69
C ALA A 63 5.97 18.59 1.65
N PRO A 64 6.75 17.63 1.12
CA PRO A 64 7.74 17.91 0.09
C PRO A 64 7.07 18.12 -1.27
N ILE A 65 7.11 19.35 -1.80
CA ILE A 65 6.74 19.66 -3.19
C ILE A 65 7.99 19.45 -4.07
N PHE A 66 8.06 18.32 -4.76
CA PHE A 66 9.10 18.04 -5.77
C PHE A 66 8.71 18.60 -7.14
N LEU A 67 9.21 19.78 -7.52
CA LEU A 67 9.03 20.32 -8.88
C LEU A 67 10.00 19.67 -9.86
N LEU A 68 9.55 18.63 -10.56
CA LEU A 68 10.27 18.06 -11.70
C LEU A 68 9.81 18.74 -13.00
N THR A 69 10.61 19.67 -13.52
CA THR A 69 10.36 20.31 -14.82
C THR A 69 11.10 19.55 -15.92
N SER A 70 10.38 18.74 -16.70
CA SER A 70 10.91 18.09 -17.91
C SER A 70 9.91 18.26 -19.06
N SER A 71 10.39 18.47 -20.30
CA SER A 71 9.54 18.80 -21.46
C SER A 71 8.92 17.58 -22.15
N THR A 72 9.33 16.35 -21.83
CA THR A 72 8.79 15.14 -22.47
C THR A 72 7.59 14.59 -21.69
N THR A 73 6.48 14.36 -22.39
CA THR A 73 5.19 13.91 -21.83
C THR A 73 5.33 12.66 -20.96
N GLY A 74 6.20 11.71 -21.34
CA GLY A 74 6.46 10.48 -20.57
C GLY A 74 7.15 10.72 -19.22
N VAL A 75 8.07 11.68 -19.13
CA VAL A 75 8.75 12.02 -17.87
C VAL A 75 7.84 12.80 -16.94
N LYS A 76 6.95 13.65 -17.48
CA LYS A 76 5.91 14.33 -16.68
C LYS A 76 4.94 13.32 -16.05
N ILE A 77 4.52 12.31 -16.80
CA ILE A 77 3.64 11.25 -16.28
C ILE A 77 4.37 10.44 -15.20
N ALA A 78 5.62 10.05 -15.42
CA ALA A 78 6.41 9.35 -14.41
C ALA A 78 6.61 10.19 -13.14
N ALA A 79 6.94 11.47 -13.28
CA ALA A 79 7.10 12.42 -12.17
C ALA A 79 5.79 12.63 -11.41
N LEU A 80 4.66 12.80 -12.11
CA LEU A 80 3.33 12.93 -11.51
C LEU A 80 2.92 11.66 -10.77
N VAL A 81 3.14 10.48 -11.37
CA VAL A 81 2.88 9.19 -10.72
C VAL A 81 3.73 9.03 -9.47
N ILE A 82 5.01 9.41 -9.50
CA ILE A 82 5.91 9.37 -8.33
C ILE A 82 5.47 10.38 -7.26
N GLN A 83 5.10 11.60 -7.62
CA GLN A 83 4.61 12.63 -6.68
C GLN A 83 3.31 12.23 -6.00
N LEU A 84 2.34 11.69 -6.77
CA LEU A 84 1.11 11.13 -6.21
C LEU A 84 1.45 9.96 -5.28
N SER A 85 2.27 9.00 -5.73
CA SER A 85 2.69 7.85 -4.94
C SER A 85 3.42 8.18 -3.62
N PHE A 86 4.09 9.34 -3.54
CA PHE A 86 4.76 9.78 -2.30
C PHE A 86 3.79 10.46 -1.33
N THR A 87 2.87 11.28 -1.86
CA THR A 87 1.82 11.94 -1.07
C THR A 87 0.89 10.90 -0.44
N ASP A 88 0.55 9.86 -1.20
CA ASP A 88 -0.36 8.79 -0.79
C ASP A 88 0.23 7.95 0.35
N ARG A 89 1.53 7.59 0.25
CA ARG A 89 2.21 6.76 1.26
C ARG A 89 2.22 7.41 2.64
N CYS A 90 2.48 8.71 2.73
CA CYS A 90 2.48 9.42 4.02
C CYS A 90 1.07 9.46 4.63
N LEU A 91 0.06 9.82 3.85
CA LEU A 91 -1.32 9.92 4.33
C LEU A 91 -1.83 8.54 4.80
N GLN A 92 -1.54 7.49 4.03
CA GLN A 92 -1.94 6.12 4.31
C GLN A 92 -1.22 5.51 5.51
N ALA A 93 0.08 5.73 5.62
CA ALA A 93 0.85 5.29 6.78
C ALA A 93 0.33 5.97 8.05
N MET A 94 0.04 7.28 7.99
CA MET A 94 -0.52 8.01 9.13
C MET A 94 -1.91 7.49 9.51
N PHE A 95 -2.80 7.27 8.54
CA PHE A 95 -4.17 6.84 8.81
C PHE A 95 -4.25 5.38 9.29
N THR A 96 -3.53 4.47 8.65
CA THR A 96 -3.50 3.04 9.02
C THR A 96 -2.85 2.85 10.40
N GLU A 97 -1.78 3.59 10.69
CA GLU A 97 -1.12 3.51 12.00
C GLU A 97 -1.98 4.13 13.10
N TRP A 98 -2.70 5.22 12.80
CA TRP A 98 -3.70 5.78 13.71
C TRP A 98 -4.82 4.77 14.00
N LEU A 99 -5.41 4.15 12.97
CA LEU A 99 -6.45 3.13 13.11
C LEU A 99 -5.96 1.94 13.94
N ARG A 100 -4.75 1.45 13.68
CA ARG A 100 -4.12 0.39 14.47
C ARG A 100 -3.96 0.81 15.92
N LYS A 101 -3.49 2.04 16.18
CA LYS A 101 -3.26 2.54 17.54
C LYS A 101 -4.56 2.66 18.34
N VAL A 102 -5.63 3.16 17.71
CA VAL A 102 -6.95 3.31 18.35
C VAL A 102 -7.59 1.95 18.62
N THR A 103 -7.50 1.01 17.68
CA THR A 103 -8.15 -0.31 17.81
C THR A 103 -7.34 -1.30 18.67
N ARG A 104 -6.03 -1.10 18.82
CA ARG A 104 -5.09 -2.07 19.44
C ARG A 104 -5.57 -2.62 20.78
N GLY A 105 -6.01 -1.76 21.70
CA GLY A 105 -6.37 -2.15 23.07
C GLY A 105 -7.65 -3.00 23.14
N PHE A 106 -8.63 -2.70 22.27
CA PHE A 106 -9.86 -3.47 22.16
C PHE A 106 -9.60 -4.82 21.48
N THR A 107 -8.89 -4.79 20.34
CA THR A 107 -8.54 -5.98 19.56
C THR A 107 -7.67 -6.95 20.35
N SER A 108 -6.70 -6.47 21.15
CA SER A 108 -5.84 -7.34 21.95
C SER A 108 -6.59 -8.06 23.08
N SER A 109 -7.59 -7.41 23.68
CA SER A 109 -8.36 -8.00 24.77
C SER A 109 -9.28 -9.11 24.27
N ILE A 110 -9.92 -8.89 23.11
CA ILE A 110 -10.75 -9.91 22.46
C ILE A 110 -9.89 -11.05 21.90
N ALA A 111 -8.76 -10.73 21.27
CA ALA A 111 -7.83 -11.76 20.81
C ALA A 111 -7.31 -12.62 21.98
N ALA A 112 -7.06 -12.03 23.16
CA ALA A 112 -6.66 -12.77 24.35
C ALA A 112 -7.75 -13.73 24.82
N PHE A 113 -9.00 -13.27 24.80
CA PHE A 113 -10.14 -14.11 25.13
C PHE A 113 -10.29 -15.26 24.14
N LEU A 114 -10.29 -14.99 22.84
CA LEU A 114 -10.41 -16.02 21.79
C LEU A 114 -9.26 -17.05 21.83
N ALA A 115 -8.04 -16.60 22.11
CA ALA A 115 -6.89 -17.48 22.27
C ALA A 115 -7.07 -18.48 23.44
N ARG A 116 -7.74 -18.07 24.52
CA ARG A 116 -8.06 -18.97 25.66
C ARG A 116 -9.07 -20.06 25.29
N PHE A 117 -9.92 -19.83 24.29
CA PHE A 117 -10.84 -20.84 23.75
C PHE A 117 -10.23 -21.72 22.66
N GLY A 118 -8.95 -21.54 22.32
CA GLY A 118 -8.27 -22.35 21.32
C GLY A 118 -8.76 -22.14 19.88
N ILE A 119 -9.45 -21.02 19.61
CA ILE A 119 -9.91 -20.67 18.26
C ILE A 119 -8.70 -20.36 17.39
N SER A 120 -8.59 -21.02 16.24
CA SER A 120 -7.51 -20.77 15.29
C SER A 120 -7.74 -19.48 14.51
N ALA A 121 -6.66 -18.78 14.12
CA ALA A 121 -6.74 -17.57 13.29
C ALA A 121 -7.47 -17.84 11.97
N ASN A 122 -7.20 -18.99 11.32
CA ASN A 122 -7.86 -19.38 10.07
C ASN A 122 -9.38 -19.53 10.24
N ALA A 123 -9.85 -20.07 11.38
CA ALA A 123 -11.28 -20.18 11.65
C ALA A 123 -11.94 -18.80 11.77
N LEU A 124 -11.24 -17.83 12.36
CA LEU A 124 -11.72 -16.45 12.47
C LEU A 124 -11.80 -15.78 11.10
N THR A 125 -10.77 -15.93 10.25
CA THR A 125 -10.79 -15.41 8.87
C THR A 125 -11.92 -16.03 8.03
N ILE A 126 -12.17 -17.34 8.15
CA ILE A 126 -13.30 -18.01 7.47
C ILE A 126 -14.63 -17.47 7.98
N ALA A 127 -14.79 -17.30 9.30
CA ALA A 127 -15.99 -16.74 9.89
C ALA A 127 -16.25 -15.29 9.44
N GLY A 128 -15.19 -14.47 9.36
CA GLY A 128 -15.26 -13.11 8.81
C GLY A 128 -15.71 -13.09 7.35
N CYS A 129 -15.23 -14.03 6.54
CA CYS A 129 -15.67 -14.18 5.15
C CYS A 129 -17.15 -14.56 5.03
N LEU A 130 -17.59 -15.57 5.79
CA LEU A 130 -18.99 -15.98 5.82
C LEU A 130 -19.92 -14.85 6.31
N LEU A 131 -19.47 -14.06 7.28
CA LEU A 131 -20.18 -12.88 7.74
C LEU A 131 -20.32 -11.83 6.61
N ASN A 132 -19.25 -11.53 5.89
CA ASN A 132 -19.31 -10.60 4.76
C ASN A 132 -20.21 -11.09 3.62
N ILE A 133 -20.23 -12.40 3.34
CA ILE A 133 -21.17 -13.01 2.39
C ILE A 133 -22.62 -12.82 2.86
N ALA A 134 -22.91 -13.11 4.12
CA ALA A 134 -24.24 -12.89 4.69
C ALA A 134 -24.64 -11.40 4.61
N LEU A 135 -23.70 -10.47 4.83
CA LEU A 135 -23.95 -9.04 4.67
C LEU A 135 -24.22 -8.64 3.22
N GLY A 136 -23.54 -9.26 2.24
CA GLY A 136 -23.90 -9.13 0.83
C GLY A 136 -25.35 -9.50 0.55
N VAL A 137 -25.86 -10.58 1.16
CA VAL A 137 -27.28 -10.97 1.07
C VAL A 137 -28.19 -9.91 1.72
N VAL A 138 -27.82 -9.38 2.89
CA VAL A 138 -28.60 -8.31 3.54
C VAL A 138 -28.68 -7.06 2.65
N ILE A 139 -27.57 -6.68 2.01
CA ILE A 139 -27.53 -5.58 1.03
C ILE A 139 -28.47 -5.87 -0.15
N ALA A 140 -28.43 -7.09 -0.68
CA ALA A 140 -29.28 -7.52 -1.80
C ALA A 140 -30.79 -7.40 -1.46
N THR A 141 -31.18 -7.56 -0.19
CA THR A 141 -32.57 -7.34 0.26
C THR A 141 -32.96 -5.86 0.41
N GLY A 142 -32.07 -4.91 0.11
CA GLY A 142 -32.29 -3.47 0.20
C GLY A 142 -32.13 -2.87 1.59
N ARG A 143 -31.67 -3.64 2.58
CA ARG A 143 -31.43 -3.16 3.96
C ARG A 143 -30.05 -2.51 4.09
N LEU A 144 -29.77 -1.52 3.25
CA LEU A 144 -28.43 -0.93 3.07
C LEU A 144 -27.84 -0.36 4.38
N ARG A 145 -28.60 0.44 5.11
CA ARG A 145 -28.12 1.07 6.36
C ARG A 145 -27.79 0.03 7.43
N LEU A 146 -28.63 -1.00 7.58
CA LEU A 146 -28.39 -2.10 8.51
C LEU A 146 -27.09 -2.82 8.15
N ALA A 147 -26.92 -3.16 6.86
CA ALA A 147 -25.68 -3.77 6.39
C ALA A 147 -24.46 -2.86 6.65
N GLY A 148 -24.58 -1.55 6.44
CA GLY A 148 -23.52 -0.58 6.74
C GLY A 148 -23.07 -0.63 8.21
N PHE A 149 -24.01 -0.62 9.16
CA PHE A 149 -23.67 -0.77 10.58
C PHE A 149 -23.06 -2.14 10.91
N CYS A 150 -23.60 -3.22 10.34
CA CYS A 150 -23.05 -4.55 10.55
C CYS A 150 -21.66 -4.72 9.92
N LEU A 151 -21.36 -4.04 8.81
CA LEU A 151 -20.04 -4.03 8.18
C LEU A 151 -18.99 -3.34 9.05
N ILE A 152 -19.35 -2.35 9.87
CA ILE A 152 -18.43 -1.78 10.88
C ILE A 152 -17.97 -2.88 11.85
N ILE A 153 -18.92 -3.70 12.31
CA ILE A 153 -18.63 -4.81 13.22
C ILE A 153 -17.77 -5.86 12.51
N ALA A 154 -18.14 -6.23 11.27
CA ALA A 154 -17.38 -7.19 10.46
C ALA A 154 -15.95 -6.73 10.18
N ALA A 155 -15.74 -5.46 9.81
CA ALA A 155 -14.42 -4.88 9.60
C ALA A 155 -13.57 -4.87 10.89
N GLY A 156 -14.22 -4.68 12.04
CA GLY A 156 -13.59 -4.85 13.34
C GLY A 156 -13.11 -6.28 13.59
N ILE A 157 -13.91 -7.28 13.21
CA ILE A 157 -13.59 -8.71 13.33
C ILE A 157 -12.46 -9.12 12.38
N ASP A 158 -12.47 -8.66 11.13
CA ASP A 158 -11.37 -8.88 10.18
C ASP A 158 -10.04 -8.30 10.69
N GLY A 159 -10.06 -7.28 11.56
CA GLY A 159 -8.84 -6.78 12.21
C GLY A 159 -8.33 -7.68 13.36
N LEU A 160 -9.17 -8.57 13.89
CA LEU A 160 -8.86 -9.41 15.06
C LEU A 160 -7.97 -10.61 14.69
N ASP A 161 -8.08 -11.18 13.49
CA ASP A 161 -7.35 -12.39 13.12
C ASP A 161 -5.83 -12.16 13.04
N GLY A 162 -5.40 -11.00 12.53
CA GLY A 162 -4.01 -10.58 12.53
C GLY A 162 -3.48 -10.30 13.94
N ALA A 163 -4.33 -9.82 14.86
CA ALA A 163 -3.96 -9.67 16.27
C ALA A 163 -3.88 -11.01 16.99
N LEU A 164 -4.82 -11.91 16.72
CA LEU A 164 -4.86 -13.27 17.25
C LEU A 164 -3.66 -14.09 16.77
N ALA A 165 -3.29 -13.99 15.49
CA ALA A 165 -2.11 -14.63 14.93
C ALA A 165 -0.81 -14.17 15.61
N ARG A 166 -0.69 -12.88 15.91
CA ARG A 166 0.45 -12.32 16.69
C ARG A 166 0.46 -12.82 18.13
N GLN A 167 -0.70 -12.92 18.76
CA GLN A 167 -0.82 -13.33 20.15
C GLN A 167 -0.58 -14.83 20.38
N ILE A 168 -1.04 -15.67 19.45
CA ILE A 168 -0.77 -17.12 19.45
C ILE A 168 0.72 -17.40 19.13
N GLY A 169 1.44 -16.44 18.54
CA GLY A 169 2.86 -16.54 18.24
C GLY A 169 3.18 -17.52 17.10
N ARG A 170 2.18 -17.87 16.27
CA ARG A 170 2.32 -18.83 15.17
C ARG A 170 1.73 -18.30 13.85
N PRO A 171 2.25 -17.20 13.28
CA PRO A 171 1.87 -16.79 11.93
C PRO A 171 2.29 -17.88 10.94
N THR A 172 1.39 -18.31 10.06
CA THR A 172 1.67 -19.33 9.04
C THR A 172 1.58 -18.73 7.64
N LYS A 173 2.41 -19.22 6.71
CA LYS A 173 2.35 -18.81 5.29
C LYS A 173 0.98 -19.10 4.68
N PHE A 174 0.37 -20.22 5.05
CA PHE A 174 -0.98 -20.57 4.62
C PHE A 174 -2.03 -19.60 5.15
N GLY A 175 -1.94 -19.19 6.42
CA GLY A 175 -2.85 -18.20 7.00
C GLY A 175 -2.79 -16.85 6.28
N ALA A 176 -1.58 -16.35 5.98
CA ALA A 176 -1.41 -15.12 5.21
C ALA A 176 -1.98 -15.21 3.78
N PHE A 177 -1.81 -16.37 3.13
CA PHE A 177 -2.44 -16.65 1.84
C PHE A 177 -3.97 -16.70 1.94
N LEU A 178 -4.50 -17.40 2.95
CA LEU A 178 -5.93 -17.55 3.17
C LEU A 178 -6.60 -16.20 3.43
N ASP A 179 -6.05 -15.38 4.33
CA ASP A 179 -6.46 -14.00 4.62
C ASP A 179 -6.53 -13.18 3.32
N SER A 180 -5.43 -13.17 2.56
CA SER A 180 -5.36 -12.46 1.29
C SER A 180 -6.38 -12.92 0.25
N VAL A 181 -6.83 -14.18 0.26
CA VAL A 181 -7.85 -14.71 -0.67
C VAL A 181 -9.25 -14.37 -0.19
N LEU A 182 -9.52 -14.64 1.09
CA LEU A 182 -10.83 -14.42 1.71
C LEU A 182 -11.19 -12.93 1.74
N ASP A 183 -10.22 -12.03 1.87
CA ASP A 183 -10.41 -10.59 1.73
C ASP A 183 -11.06 -10.18 0.41
N ARG A 184 -10.59 -10.75 -0.72
CA ARG A 184 -11.16 -10.45 -2.04
C ARG A 184 -12.55 -11.04 -2.18
N LEU A 185 -12.78 -12.24 -1.65
CA LEU A 185 -14.10 -12.86 -1.66
C LEU A 185 -15.11 -12.06 -0.83
N SER A 186 -14.71 -11.63 0.38
CA SER A 186 -15.51 -10.79 1.26
C SER A 186 -15.90 -9.47 0.60
N GLU A 187 -14.93 -8.71 0.07
CA GLU A 187 -15.20 -7.43 -0.60
C GLU A 187 -16.07 -7.62 -1.85
N SER A 188 -15.81 -8.67 -2.63
CA SER A 188 -16.61 -8.99 -3.83
C SER A 188 -18.04 -9.38 -3.47
N ALA A 189 -18.26 -10.13 -2.39
CA ALA A 189 -19.60 -10.54 -1.96
C ALA A 189 -20.46 -9.34 -1.55
N VAL A 190 -19.87 -8.36 -0.84
CA VAL A 190 -20.56 -7.13 -0.44
C VAL A 190 -20.92 -6.28 -1.66
N LEU A 191 -19.97 -6.08 -2.59
CA LEU A 191 -20.21 -5.33 -3.83
C LEU A 191 -21.19 -6.04 -4.76
N LEU A 192 -21.17 -7.38 -4.82
CA LEU A 192 -22.12 -8.16 -5.61
C LEU A 192 -23.53 -8.05 -5.04
N GLY A 193 -23.68 -8.06 -3.70
CA GLY A 193 -24.94 -7.77 -3.05
C GLY A 193 -25.50 -6.40 -3.40
N LEU A 194 -24.61 -5.39 -3.48
CA LEU A 194 -24.99 -4.03 -3.90
C LEU A 194 -25.39 -3.99 -5.39
N ALA A 195 -24.63 -4.65 -6.26
CA ALA A 195 -24.96 -4.79 -7.68
C ALA A 195 -26.34 -5.43 -7.87
N TRP A 196 -26.60 -6.53 -7.16
CA TRP A 196 -27.88 -7.23 -7.19
C TRP A 196 -29.04 -6.33 -6.75
N TRP A 197 -28.85 -5.57 -5.66
CA TRP A 197 -29.87 -4.62 -5.24
C TRP A 197 -30.17 -3.59 -6.34
N TYR A 198 -29.15 -3.08 -7.02
CA TYR A 198 -29.31 -2.12 -8.12
C TYR A 198 -30.02 -2.69 -9.36
N MET A 199 -30.00 -4.00 -9.60
CA MET A 199 -30.78 -4.62 -10.68
C MET A 199 -32.30 -4.40 -10.51
N SER A 200 -32.75 -4.18 -9.28
CA SER A 200 -34.15 -3.87 -8.97
C SER A 200 -34.50 -2.38 -9.07
N GLN A 201 -33.50 -1.51 -9.27
CA GLN A 201 -33.64 -0.06 -9.29
C GLN A 201 -33.71 0.48 -10.73
N PRO A 202 -34.33 1.65 -10.95
CA PRO A 202 -34.35 2.28 -12.26
C PRO A 202 -32.95 2.82 -12.61
N GLY A 203 -32.20 2.07 -13.40
CA GLY A 203 -30.87 2.46 -13.88
C GLY A 203 -29.94 1.27 -14.00
N ARG A 204 -29.24 1.15 -15.12
CA ARG A 204 -28.25 0.08 -15.37
C ARG A 204 -26.81 0.53 -15.12
N LEU A 205 -26.61 1.77 -14.69
CA LEU A 205 -25.27 2.32 -14.61
C LEU A 205 -24.56 1.86 -13.34
N GLU A 206 -25.28 1.81 -12.22
CA GLU A 206 -24.75 1.43 -10.93
C GLU A 206 -24.37 -0.06 -10.84
N GLU A 207 -25.12 -0.95 -11.51
CA GLU A 207 -24.74 -2.37 -11.64
C GLU A 207 -23.39 -2.52 -12.37
N ILE A 208 -23.19 -1.74 -13.45
CA ILE A 208 -21.93 -1.72 -14.21
C ILE A 208 -20.81 -1.13 -13.35
N LEU A 209 -21.06 -0.04 -12.62
CA LEU A 209 -20.06 0.57 -11.74
C LEU A 209 -19.66 -0.37 -10.59
N ALA A 210 -20.61 -1.13 -10.03
CA ALA A 210 -20.32 -2.14 -9.03
C ALA A 210 -19.45 -3.26 -9.61
N TYR A 211 -19.75 -3.75 -10.82
CA TYR A 211 -18.92 -4.72 -11.51
C TYR A 211 -17.51 -4.19 -11.79
N VAL A 212 -17.38 -2.97 -12.31
CA VAL A 212 -16.08 -2.29 -12.53
C VAL A 212 -15.32 -2.16 -11.21
N THR A 213 -16.00 -1.84 -10.10
CA THR A 213 -15.38 -1.76 -8.77
C THR A 213 -14.86 -3.11 -8.28
N ILE A 214 -15.59 -4.22 -8.52
CA ILE A 214 -15.13 -5.57 -8.19
C ILE A 214 -13.85 -5.92 -8.96
N VAL A 215 -13.86 -5.68 -10.28
CA VAL A 215 -12.70 -5.91 -11.14
C VAL A 215 -11.53 -5.02 -10.72
N GLY A 216 -11.78 -3.73 -10.53
CA GLY A 216 -10.77 -2.75 -10.12
C GLY A 216 -10.15 -3.09 -8.77
N SER A 217 -10.95 -3.43 -7.76
CA SER A 217 -10.45 -3.86 -6.44
C SER A 217 -9.58 -5.12 -6.54
N THR A 218 -10.01 -6.09 -7.34
CA THR A 218 -9.24 -7.32 -7.58
C THR A 218 -7.91 -7.01 -8.26
N MET A 219 -7.91 -6.11 -9.25
CA MET A 219 -6.71 -5.68 -9.97
C MET A 219 -5.74 -4.91 -9.08
N VAL A 220 -6.22 -4.04 -8.18
CA VAL A 220 -5.37 -3.37 -7.19
C VAL A 220 -4.64 -4.42 -6.35
N SER A 221 -5.35 -5.41 -5.81
CA SER A 221 -4.74 -6.47 -4.98
C SER A 221 -3.81 -7.39 -5.78
N TYR A 222 -4.21 -7.77 -7.00
CA TYR A 222 -3.44 -8.67 -7.85
C TYR A 222 -2.14 -8.04 -8.36
N THR A 223 -2.17 -6.78 -8.80
CA THR A 223 -0.97 -6.08 -9.28
C THR A 223 0.10 -5.98 -8.19
N ARG A 224 -0.29 -5.74 -6.94
CA ARG A 224 0.63 -5.80 -5.79
C ARG A 224 1.21 -7.19 -5.59
N ALA A 225 0.36 -8.21 -5.47
CA ALA A 225 0.81 -9.59 -5.26
C ALA A 225 1.74 -10.08 -6.40
N ARG A 226 1.47 -9.67 -7.64
CA ARG A 226 2.31 -10.01 -8.80
C ARG A 226 3.63 -9.26 -8.79
N ALA A 227 3.64 -7.99 -8.39
CA ALA A 227 4.86 -7.21 -8.23
C ALA A 227 5.79 -7.82 -7.16
N GLU A 228 5.23 -8.18 -6.00
CA GLU A 228 5.98 -8.85 -4.93
C GLU A 228 6.51 -10.22 -5.42
N GLY A 229 5.73 -10.94 -6.24
CA GLY A 229 6.15 -12.20 -6.85
C GLY A 229 7.32 -12.11 -7.85
N ILE A 230 7.62 -10.91 -8.38
CA ILE A 230 8.80 -10.64 -9.22
C ILE A 230 9.90 -9.87 -8.44
N GLY A 231 9.79 -9.77 -7.12
CA GLY A 231 10.79 -9.13 -6.27
C GLY A 231 10.68 -7.60 -6.20
N VAL A 232 9.54 -7.01 -6.57
CA VAL A 232 9.31 -5.56 -6.50
C VAL A 232 8.28 -5.25 -5.41
N ASP A 233 8.73 -4.56 -4.36
CA ASP A 233 7.83 -4.07 -3.30
C ASP A 233 6.89 -2.99 -3.83
N CYS A 234 5.59 -3.28 -3.87
CA CYS A 234 4.56 -2.41 -4.41
C CYS A 234 3.60 -1.92 -3.32
N GLU A 235 4.06 -0.94 -2.54
CA GLU A 235 3.29 -0.32 -1.46
C GLU A 235 2.56 0.97 -1.88
N VAL A 236 2.58 1.32 -3.16
CA VAL A 236 1.97 2.56 -3.67
C VAL A 236 0.47 2.38 -3.98
N GLY A 237 -0.29 3.48 -3.93
CA GLY A 237 -1.63 3.58 -4.52
C GLY A 237 -2.73 4.03 -3.56
N LEU A 238 -3.58 4.96 -4.03
CA LEU A 238 -4.59 5.69 -3.28
C LEU A 238 -5.78 4.92 -2.72
N PHE A 239 -6.18 3.82 -3.36
CA PHE A 239 -7.38 3.06 -2.96
C PHE A 239 -6.98 1.70 -2.40
N THR A 240 -6.38 1.71 -1.21
CA THR A 240 -6.10 0.50 -0.43
C THR A 240 -7.39 -0.14 0.11
N ARG A 241 -7.28 -1.37 0.62
CA ARG A 241 -8.42 -2.14 1.14
C ARG A 241 -9.21 -1.37 2.21
N VAL A 242 -8.50 -0.71 3.13
CA VAL A 242 -9.13 0.02 4.24
C VAL A 242 -9.95 1.21 3.72
N GLU A 243 -9.39 1.99 2.81
CA GLU A 243 -10.09 3.16 2.23
C GLU A 243 -11.35 2.75 1.48
N ARG A 244 -11.26 1.67 0.66
CA ARG A 244 -12.42 1.15 -0.06
C ARG A 244 -13.52 0.67 0.87
N CYS A 245 -13.15 -0.07 1.91
CA CYS A 245 -14.07 -0.56 2.92
C CYS A 245 -14.77 0.60 3.64
N LEU A 246 -14.03 1.64 4.06
CA LEU A 246 -14.59 2.81 4.73
C LEU A 246 -15.54 3.62 3.83
N ILE A 247 -15.16 3.83 2.57
CA ILE A 247 -16.02 4.52 1.59
C ILE A 247 -17.33 3.75 1.42
N LEU A 248 -17.26 2.42 1.28
CA LEU A 248 -18.44 1.59 1.11
C LEU A 248 -19.34 1.59 2.36
N ILE A 249 -18.76 1.47 3.55
CA ILE A 249 -19.50 1.54 4.83
C ILE A 249 -20.20 2.89 4.97
N ALA A 250 -19.47 3.99 4.77
CA ALA A 250 -20.03 5.35 4.87
C ALA A 250 -21.16 5.54 3.86
N ALA A 251 -20.98 5.06 2.63
CA ALA A 251 -21.98 5.17 1.58
C ALA A 251 -23.28 4.40 1.88
N LEU A 252 -23.16 3.19 2.44
CA LEU A 252 -24.31 2.38 2.85
C LEU A 252 -25.11 3.03 3.98
N ILE A 253 -24.44 3.68 4.94
CA ILE A 253 -25.09 4.36 6.06
C ILE A 253 -25.74 5.67 5.61
N LEU A 254 -25.01 6.48 4.85
CA LEU A 254 -25.46 7.79 4.38
C LEU A 254 -26.44 7.72 3.20
N GLY A 255 -26.53 6.57 2.53
CA GLY A 255 -27.39 6.38 1.36
C GLY A 255 -26.85 7.02 0.07
N VAL A 256 -25.53 7.20 -0.03
CA VAL A 256 -24.84 7.79 -1.19
C VAL A 256 -24.05 6.75 -1.99
N THR A 257 -24.64 5.56 -2.15
CA THR A 257 -23.98 4.39 -2.77
C THR A 257 -23.64 4.60 -4.24
N SER A 258 -24.44 5.35 -5.00
CA SER A 258 -24.14 5.64 -6.42
C SER A 258 -22.87 6.50 -6.56
N GLN A 259 -22.74 7.57 -5.76
CA GLN A 259 -21.56 8.42 -5.74
C GLN A 259 -20.31 7.66 -5.29
N ALA A 260 -20.46 6.78 -4.29
CA ALA A 260 -19.37 5.93 -3.84
C ALA A 260 -18.93 4.93 -4.90
N LEU A 261 -19.85 4.33 -5.66
CA LEU A 261 -19.52 3.45 -6.77
C LEU A 261 -18.75 4.17 -7.87
N TRP A 262 -19.12 5.40 -8.22
CA TRP A 262 -18.33 6.23 -9.14
C TRP A 262 -16.91 6.46 -8.64
N LEU A 263 -16.79 6.87 -7.37
CA LEU A 263 -15.50 7.13 -6.74
C LEU A 263 -14.62 5.86 -6.69
N LEU A 264 -15.20 4.73 -6.31
CA LEU A 264 -14.49 3.46 -6.19
C LEU A 264 -14.11 2.89 -7.56
N ALA A 265 -15.01 2.92 -8.55
CA ALA A 265 -14.73 2.42 -9.89
C ALA A 265 -13.56 3.17 -10.54
N ILE A 266 -13.60 4.51 -10.49
CA ILE A 266 -12.52 5.35 -11.02
C ILE A 266 -11.25 5.18 -10.18
N GLY A 267 -11.38 5.29 -8.86
CA GLY A 267 -10.25 5.25 -7.92
C GLY A 267 -9.45 3.95 -7.99
N THR A 268 -10.13 2.80 -8.06
CA THR A 268 -9.49 1.49 -8.16
C THR A 268 -8.80 1.27 -9.50
N MET A 269 -9.41 1.72 -10.61
CA MET A 269 -8.79 1.61 -11.93
C MET A 269 -7.58 2.53 -12.06
N LEU A 270 -7.66 3.77 -11.59
CA LEU A 270 -6.53 4.69 -11.53
C LEU A 270 -5.40 4.13 -10.67
N THR A 271 -5.71 3.56 -9.50
CA THR A 271 -4.72 2.92 -8.62
C THR A 271 -4.05 1.73 -9.31
N THR A 272 -4.81 0.93 -10.07
CA THR A 272 -4.26 -0.19 -10.86
C THR A 272 -3.25 0.32 -11.89
N ILE A 273 -3.60 1.36 -12.65
CA ILE A 273 -2.72 1.97 -13.64
C ILE A 273 -1.47 2.55 -12.97
N GLN A 274 -1.62 3.25 -11.85
CA GLN A 274 -0.49 3.77 -11.06
C GLN A 274 0.48 2.65 -10.66
N ARG A 275 -0.03 1.50 -10.18
CA ARG A 275 0.80 0.34 -9.81
C ARG A 275 1.54 -0.27 -11.01
N ILE A 276 0.86 -0.41 -12.14
CA ILE A 276 1.46 -0.93 -13.37
C ILE A 276 2.61 -0.02 -13.83
N LEU A 277 2.37 1.29 -13.87
CA LEU A 277 3.38 2.27 -14.26
C LEU A 277 4.57 2.29 -13.28
N PHE A 278 4.29 2.20 -11.98
CA PHE A 278 5.34 2.10 -10.95
C PHE A 278 6.24 0.88 -11.16
N VAL A 279 5.65 -0.30 -11.38
CA VAL A 279 6.39 -1.54 -11.62
C VAL A 279 7.18 -1.45 -12.94
N TYR A 280 6.56 -0.94 -14.01
CA TYR A 280 7.23 -0.75 -15.30
C TYR A 280 8.49 0.11 -15.16
N LEU A 281 8.40 1.26 -14.49
CA LEU A 281 9.54 2.15 -14.29
C LEU A 281 10.65 1.52 -13.44
N ARG A 282 10.32 0.55 -12.58
CA ARG A 282 11.29 -0.12 -11.71
C ARG A 282 12.01 -1.28 -12.39
N VAL A 283 11.32 -1.97 -13.29
CA VAL A 283 11.80 -3.19 -13.95
C VAL A 283 12.32 -2.92 -15.37
N ARG A 284 11.97 -1.81 -16.02
CA ARG A 284 12.35 -1.53 -17.43
C ARG A 284 13.86 -1.60 -17.72
N ASP A 285 14.70 -1.35 -16.72
CA ASP A 285 16.16 -1.35 -16.86
C ASP A 285 16.78 -2.72 -16.45
N GLN A 286 15.95 -3.67 -16.04
CA GLN A 286 16.34 -5.04 -15.68
C GLN A 286 16.04 -5.96 -16.87
N ALA A 287 17.07 -6.29 -17.66
CA ALA A 287 16.97 -7.36 -18.65
C ALA A 287 16.82 -8.71 -17.92
N LEU A 288 15.94 -9.57 -18.44
CA LEU A 288 15.70 -10.93 -17.95
C LEU A 288 16.92 -11.85 -18.14
#